data_AF-A0A1I0J095-F1
#
_entry.id   AF-A0A1I0J095-F1
#
_cell.length_a   1.000
_cell.length_b   1.000
_cell.length_c   1.000
_cell.angle_alpha   90.00
_cell.angle_beta   90.00
_cell.angle_gamma   90.00
#
_symmetry.space_group_name_H-M   'P 1'
#
loop_
_entity.id
_entity.type
_entity.pdbx_description
1 polymer ?
#
loop_
_entity_poly.entity_id
_entity_poly.type
_entity_poly.pdbx_seq_one_letter_code
_entity_poly.pdbx_strand_id
1 'polypeptide(L)'
;MDLNIASLKAAGAFIAAPQKKEVSWHSNGKPQKATVYVLQESFISLTQRWDAQDRGGDLAAQRIASCITDKDGVPVFTVEDVVGGPETGHGPLCAELAIVLLAAIGDVNKVPEGTLEKKSNPRKSSGTSLPSSSAPRSRKRSKE
;
A
#
# COMPACT_ATOMS: atom_id res chain seq x y z
N MET A 1 30.28 6.98 -2.28
CA MET A 1 29.90 7.38 -0.92
C MET A 1 29.98 6.13 -0.06
N ASP A 2 30.75 6.18 1.03
CA ASP A 2 30.74 5.09 2.01
C ASP A 2 29.55 5.25 2.95
N LEU A 3 28.88 4.15 3.26
CA LEU A 3 27.70 4.14 4.13
C LEU A 3 28.12 4.35 5.59
N ASN A 4 27.83 5.53 6.14
CA ASN A 4 28.06 5.86 7.54
C ASN A 4 27.04 6.91 8.02
N ILE A 5 26.99 7.16 9.34
CA ILE A 5 25.98 8.06 9.91
C ILE A 5 26.08 9.49 9.34
N ALA A 6 27.29 10.00 9.14
CA ALA A 6 27.48 11.35 8.60
C ALA A 6 26.97 11.43 7.16
N SER A 7 27.28 10.42 6.34
CA SER A 7 26.85 10.36 4.95
C SER A 7 25.33 10.18 4.84
N LEU A 8 24.71 9.37 5.70
CA LEU A 8 23.24 9.20 5.77
C LEU A 8 22.51 10.48 6.19
N LYS A 9 23.05 11.23 7.17
CA LYS A 9 22.50 12.54 7.56
C LYS A 9 22.56 13.53 6.40
N ALA A 10 23.71 13.61 5.72
CA ALA A 10 23.88 14.50 4.57
C ALA A 10 22.97 14.13 3.39
N ALA A 11 22.66 12.84 3.22
CA ALA A 11 21.77 12.34 2.18
C ALA A 11 20.27 12.44 2.53
N GLY A 12 19.89 12.92 3.71
CA GLY A 12 18.49 13.02 4.13
C GLY A 12 17.82 11.66 4.37
N ALA A 13 18.58 10.63 4.77
CA ALA A 13 18.05 9.28 4.97
C ALA A 13 17.18 9.12 6.23
N PHE A 14 17.19 10.09 7.14
CA PHE A 14 16.34 10.12 8.32
C PHE A 14 15.08 10.93 8.02
N ILE A 15 13.95 10.43 8.50
CA ILE A 15 12.63 11.06 8.30
C ILE A 15 12.62 12.52 8.73
N ALA A 16 12.08 13.36 7.85
CA ALA A 16 11.84 14.77 8.09
C ALA A 16 10.50 14.99 8.83
N ALA A 17 10.18 16.25 9.11
CA ALA A 17 8.90 16.63 9.67
C ALA A 17 7.72 16.24 8.75
N PRO A 18 6.50 16.04 9.30
CA PRO A 18 5.32 15.72 8.51
C PRO A 18 5.03 16.71 7.38
N GLN A 19 4.66 16.19 6.21
CA GLN A 19 4.31 17.01 5.05
C GLN A 19 2.83 17.36 5.06
N LYS A 20 2.51 18.66 4.96
CA LYS A 20 1.13 19.15 4.82
C LYS A 20 0.53 18.71 3.49
N LYS A 21 -0.67 18.13 3.53
CA LYS A 21 -1.48 17.73 2.36
C LYS A 21 -2.92 18.19 2.53
N GLU A 22 -3.57 18.50 1.42
CA GLU A 22 -5.01 18.76 1.39
C GLU A 22 -5.71 17.53 0.82
N VAL A 23 -6.76 17.09 1.50
CA VAL A 23 -7.57 15.94 1.11
C VAL A 23 -9.03 16.35 0.98
N SER A 24 -9.73 15.73 0.04
CA SER A 24 -11.16 15.94 -0.20
C SER A 24 -11.85 14.59 -0.33
N TRP A 25 -13.03 14.45 0.27
CA TRP A 25 -13.86 13.24 0.21
C TRP A 25 -15.33 13.62 0.34
N HIS A 26 -16.26 12.68 0.15
CA HIS A 26 -17.68 12.92 0.39
C HIS A 26 -18.16 12.24 1.67
N SER A 27 -19.01 12.95 2.41
CA SER A 27 -19.71 12.41 3.58
C SER A 27 -21.16 12.86 3.55
N ASN A 28 -22.10 11.91 3.69
CA ASN A 28 -23.54 12.16 3.62
C ASN A 28 -23.98 12.98 2.39
N GLY A 29 -23.38 12.68 1.23
CA GLY A 29 -23.67 13.36 -0.04
C GLY A 29 -23.10 14.77 -0.16
N LYS A 30 -22.27 15.22 0.78
CA LYS A 30 -21.64 16.55 0.76
C LYS A 30 -20.12 16.45 0.63
N PRO A 31 -19.48 17.27 -0.21
CA PRO A 31 -18.03 17.33 -0.27
C PRO A 31 -17.47 17.88 1.04
N GLN A 32 -16.43 17.23 1.53
CA GLN A 32 -15.63 17.59 2.70
C GLN A 32 -14.20 17.88 2.25
N LYS A 33 -13.53 18.78 2.97
CA LYS A 33 -12.12 19.10 2.77
C LYS A 33 -11.42 19.19 4.12
N ALA A 34 -10.22 18.63 4.20
CA ALA A 34 -9.38 18.78 5.38
C ALA A 34 -7.91 18.95 4.99
N THR A 35 -7.17 19.62 5.86
CA THR A 35 -5.71 19.56 5.87
C THR A 35 -5.28 18.39 6.74
N VAL A 36 -4.39 17.57 6.23
CA VAL A 36 -3.73 16.48 6.98
C VAL A 36 -2.22 16.67 6.93
N TYR A 37 -1.52 16.19 7.95
CA TYR A 37 -0.07 16.10 7.93
C TYR A 37 0.32 14.64 7.80
N VAL A 38 1.21 14.37 6.86
CA VAL A 38 1.61 13.02 6.50
C VAL A 38 3.08 12.85 6.86
N LEU A 39 3.34 12.02 7.86
CA LEU A 39 4.68 11.58 8.21
C LEU A 39 5.12 10.50 7.21
N GLN A 40 6.36 10.64 6.71
CA GLN A 40 6.96 9.64 5.84
C GLN A 40 7.17 8.33 6.62
N GLU A 41 7.04 7.20 5.93
CA GLU A 41 7.29 5.89 6.52
C GLU A 41 8.75 5.78 6.97
N SER A 42 8.92 5.27 8.19
CA SER A 42 10.21 5.04 8.83
C SER A 42 10.39 3.57 9.17
N PHE A 43 11.61 3.19 9.54
CA PHE A 43 11.90 1.86 10.07
C PHE A 43 10.95 1.47 11.22
N ILE A 44 10.63 2.41 12.12
CA ILE A 44 9.69 2.18 13.24
C ILE A 44 8.29 1.86 12.70
N SER A 45 7.78 2.64 11.76
CA SER A 45 6.44 2.40 11.18
C SER A 45 6.38 1.09 10.39
N LEU A 46 7.49 0.65 9.80
CA LEU A 46 7.60 -0.63 9.11
C LEU A 46 7.57 -1.80 10.09
N THR A 47 8.34 -1.74 11.17
CA THR A 47 8.36 -2.81 12.18
C THR A 47 7.03 -2.93 12.90
N GLN A 48 6.39 -1.80 13.26
CA GLN A 48 5.04 -1.81 13.85
C GLN A 48 4.01 -2.48 12.93
N ARG A 49 4.15 -2.30 11.61
CA ARG A 49 3.25 -2.92 10.63
C ARG A 49 3.47 -4.42 10.50
N TRP A 50 4.73 -4.87 10.55
CA TRP A 50 5.03 -6.31 10.59
C TRP A 50 4.53 -6.95 11.89
N ASP A 51 4.76 -6.32 13.04
CA ASP A 51 4.25 -6.79 14.32
C ASP A 51 2.71 -6.89 14.31
N ALA A 52 2.03 -5.90 13.71
CA ALA A 52 0.59 -5.94 13.52
C ALA A 52 0.18 -7.11 12.60
N GLN A 53 0.89 -7.32 11.49
CA GLN A 53 0.64 -8.43 10.56
C GLN A 53 0.73 -9.79 11.25
N ASP A 54 1.78 -10.00 12.04
CA ASP A 54 2.01 -11.26 12.76
C ASP A 54 0.92 -11.54 13.80
N ARG A 55 0.28 -10.47 14.32
CA ARG A 55 -0.86 -10.55 15.24
C ARG A 55 -2.22 -10.58 14.53
N GLY A 56 -2.25 -10.58 13.19
CA GLY A 56 -3.47 -10.57 12.40
C GLY A 56 -4.20 -9.21 12.35
N GLY A 57 -3.49 -8.12 12.63
CA GLY A 57 -4.02 -6.76 12.57
C GLY A 57 -4.19 -6.21 11.15
N ASP A 58 -5.02 -5.16 11.01
CA ASP A 58 -5.27 -4.51 9.73
C ASP A 58 -4.11 -3.59 9.33
N LEU A 59 -3.41 -3.96 8.25
CA LEU A 59 -2.22 -3.23 7.79
C LEU A 59 -2.54 -1.87 7.19
N ALA A 60 -3.73 -1.70 6.60
CA ALA A 60 -4.15 -0.42 6.03
C ALA A 60 -4.49 0.56 7.15
N ALA A 61 -5.23 0.11 8.16
CA ALA A 61 -5.53 0.89 9.35
C ALA A 61 -4.25 1.25 10.12
N GLN A 62 -3.34 0.29 10.33
CA GLN A 62 -2.04 0.53 10.95
C GLN A 62 -1.23 1.58 10.18
N ARG A 63 -1.24 1.51 8.85
CA ARG A 63 -0.51 2.46 8.00
C ARG A 63 -1.11 3.86 8.06
N ILE A 64 -2.43 4.00 8.10
CA ILE A 64 -3.11 5.30 8.29
C ILE A 64 -2.75 5.86 9.67
N ALA A 65 -2.91 5.08 10.74
CA ALA A 65 -2.63 5.49 12.11
C ALA A 65 -1.17 5.93 12.29
N SER A 66 -0.20 5.24 11.68
CA SER A 66 1.23 5.57 11.83
C SER A 66 1.68 6.79 11.02
N CYS A 67 0.99 7.12 9.92
CA CYS A 67 1.46 8.13 8.97
C CYS A 67 0.63 9.41 8.98
N ILE A 68 -0.64 9.37 9.41
CA ILE A 68 -1.46 10.57 9.52
C ILE A 68 -1.28 11.16 10.91
N THR A 69 -0.59 12.28 10.96
CA THR A 69 -0.22 12.97 12.19
C THR A 69 -0.77 14.39 12.19
N ASP A 70 -0.63 15.06 13.33
CA ASP A 70 -0.69 16.51 13.39
C ASP A 70 0.62 17.14 12.86
N LYS A 71 0.71 18.47 12.97
CA LYS A 71 1.89 19.25 12.56
C LYS A 71 3.16 18.92 13.34
N ASP A 72 3.01 18.38 14.55
CA ASP A 72 4.10 18.09 15.49
C ASP A 72 4.53 16.62 15.40
N GLY A 73 3.84 15.80 14.59
CA GLY A 73 4.15 14.39 14.36
C GLY A 73 3.40 13.44 15.29
N VAL A 74 2.40 13.91 16.04
CA VAL A 74 1.57 13.07 16.90
C VAL A 74 0.48 12.40 16.06
N PRO A 75 0.30 11.06 16.13
CA PRO A 75 -0.77 10.37 15.41
C PRO A 75 -2.16 10.95 15.69
N VAL A 76 -2.94 11.18 14.62
CA VAL A 76 -4.33 11.68 14.73
C VAL A 76 -5.31 10.53 14.94
N PHE A 77 -4.97 9.34 14.44
CA PHE A 77 -5.81 8.16 14.54
C PHE A 77 -5.07 7.06 15.30
N THR A 78 -5.82 6.31 16.10
CA THR A 78 -5.49 4.94 16.47
C THR A 78 -5.97 3.97 15.39
N VAL A 79 -5.52 2.71 15.44
CA VAL A 79 -6.02 1.66 14.54
C VAL A 79 -7.53 1.46 14.73
N GLU A 80 -7.98 1.51 15.98
CA GLU A 80 -9.38 1.37 16.36
C GLU A 80 -10.23 2.51 15.80
N ASP A 81 -9.71 3.75 15.76
CA ASP A 81 -10.41 4.88 15.15
C ASP A 81 -10.67 4.67 13.64
N VAL A 82 -9.76 3.99 12.94
CA VAL A 82 -9.90 3.73 11.50
C VAL A 82 -10.86 2.57 11.25
N VAL A 83 -10.70 1.46 11.97
CA VAL A 83 -11.52 0.26 11.82
C VAL A 83 -12.95 0.51 12.35
N GLY A 84 -13.07 1.32 13.40
CA GLY A 84 -14.32 1.58 14.11
C GLY A 84 -14.85 0.35 14.86
N GLY A 85 -15.80 0.59 15.76
CA GLY A 85 -16.44 -0.47 16.51
C GLY A 85 -17.26 0.05 17.68
N PRO A 86 -17.95 -0.85 18.40
CA PRO A 86 -18.72 -0.47 19.58
C PRO A 86 -17.88 0.25 20.64
N GLU A 87 -16.63 -0.19 20.83
CA GLU A 87 -15.71 0.34 21.86
C GLU A 87 -15.24 1.77 21.54
N THR A 88 -15.16 2.16 20.26
CA THR A 88 -14.73 3.51 19.87
C THR A 88 -15.87 4.53 19.87
N GLY A 89 -17.11 4.08 20.02
CA GLY A 89 -18.30 4.93 19.97
C GLY A 89 -18.63 5.47 18.58
N HIS A 90 -17.99 4.97 17.52
CA HIS A 90 -18.28 5.34 16.13
C HIS A 90 -18.06 4.17 15.17
N GLY A 91 -18.66 4.27 13.98
CA GLY A 91 -18.48 3.29 12.91
C GLY A 91 -17.11 3.36 12.24
N PRO A 92 -16.84 2.44 11.28
CA PRO A 92 -15.62 2.46 10.48
C PRO A 92 -15.48 3.77 9.70
N LEU A 93 -14.23 4.15 9.44
CA LEU A 93 -13.92 5.26 8.55
C LEU A 93 -14.43 4.94 7.12
N CYS A 94 -15.04 5.93 6.45
CA CYS A 94 -15.64 5.68 5.14
C CYS A 94 -14.57 5.34 4.08
N ALA A 95 -14.89 4.42 3.16
CA ALA A 95 -13.93 3.91 2.19
C ALA A 95 -13.25 5.00 1.36
N GLU A 96 -13.99 6.04 0.94
CA GLU A 96 -13.44 7.16 0.19
C GLU A 96 -12.37 7.91 0.97
N LEU A 97 -12.63 8.25 2.24
CA LEU A 97 -11.63 8.92 3.09
C LEU A 97 -10.41 8.01 3.31
N ALA A 98 -10.61 6.71 3.54
CA ALA A 98 -9.50 5.77 3.72
C ALA A 98 -8.58 5.74 2.49
N ILE A 99 -9.17 5.66 1.29
CA ILE A 99 -8.43 5.65 0.02
C ILE A 99 -7.66 6.96 -0.17
N VAL A 100 -8.29 8.11 0.09
CA VAL A 100 -7.66 9.42 -0.06
C VAL A 100 -6.51 9.60 0.93
N LEU A 101 -6.64 9.14 2.18
CA LEU A 101 -5.55 9.15 3.16
C LEU A 101 -4.39 8.25 2.71
N LEU A 102 -4.68 7.02 2.26
CA LEU A 102 -3.66 6.10 1.75
C LEU A 102 -2.94 6.63 0.50
N ALA A 103 -3.66 7.34 -0.37
CA ALA A 103 -3.08 8.02 -1.52
C ALA A 103 -2.12 9.14 -1.08
N ALA A 104 -2.53 9.97 -0.12
CA ALA A 104 -1.66 11.03 0.43
C ALA A 104 -0.38 10.45 1.08
N ILE A 105 -0.50 9.32 1.80
CA ILE A 105 0.65 8.57 2.33
C ILE A 105 1.54 8.06 1.18
N GLY A 106 0.94 7.49 0.13
CA GLY A 106 1.67 7.06 -1.06
C GLY A 106 2.44 8.19 -1.74
N ASP A 107 1.86 9.39 -1.77
CA ASP A 107 2.48 10.57 -2.38
C ASP A 107 3.71 11.08 -1.64
N VAL A 108 3.73 10.97 -0.30
CA VAL A 108 4.91 11.33 0.51
C VAL A 108 6.00 10.26 0.43
N ASN A 109 5.61 9.00 0.23
CA ASN A 109 6.53 7.85 0.22
C ASN A 109 6.95 7.41 -1.18
N LYS A 110 6.77 8.23 -2.22
CA LYS A 110 7.16 7.85 -3.59
C LYS A 110 8.66 7.60 -3.66
N VAL A 111 9.01 6.40 -4.09
CA VAL A 111 10.37 6.06 -4.49
C VAL A 111 10.54 6.53 -5.95
N PRO A 112 11.56 7.35 -6.27
CA PRO A 112 11.82 7.77 -7.65
C PRO A 112 11.97 6.57 -8.58
N GLU A 113 11.35 6.65 -9.76
CA GLU A 113 11.47 5.63 -10.80
C GLU A 113 12.95 5.41 -11.14
N GLY A 114 13.38 4.15 -11.15
CA GLY A 114 14.79 3.75 -11.38
C GLY A 114 15.60 3.44 -10.12
N THR A 115 15.08 3.73 -8.92
CA THR A 115 15.76 3.37 -7.65
C THR A 115 15.71 1.86 -7.36
N LEU A 116 14.64 1.20 -7.80
CA LEU A 116 14.51 -0.25 -7.75
C LEU A 116 14.84 -0.77 -9.14
N GLU A 117 15.99 -1.42 -9.28
CA GLU A 117 16.33 -2.24 -10.47
C GLU A 117 15.11 -3.12 -10.79
N LYS A 118 14.47 -2.89 -11.94
CA LYS A 118 13.41 -3.76 -12.45
C LYS A 118 14.03 -5.12 -12.72
N LYS A 119 14.06 -6.01 -11.72
CA LYS A 119 14.15 -7.44 -11.99
C LYS A 119 12.83 -7.87 -12.61
N SER A 120 12.68 -7.59 -13.90
CA SER A 120 11.69 -8.27 -14.73
C SER A 120 12.11 -9.74 -14.77
N ASN A 121 11.60 -10.56 -13.85
CA ASN A 121 11.45 -11.96 -14.18
C ASN A 121 10.42 -12.00 -15.32
N PRO A 122 10.76 -12.42 -16.55
CA PRO A 122 9.73 -12.67 -17.53
C PRO A 122 8.81 -13.73 -16.92
N ARG A 123 7.55 -13.37 -16.68
CA ARG A 123 6.51 -14.38 -16.48
C ARG A 123 6.56 -15.22 -17.73
N LYS A 124 7.12 -16.44 -17.65
CA LYS A 124 6.83 -17.47 -18.65
C LYS A 124 5.32 -17.58 -18.65
N SER A 125 4.69 -17.11 -19.72
CA SER A 125 3.35 -17.49 -20.05
C SER A 125 3.37 -19.01 -20.19
N SER A 126 2.93 -19.72 -19.16
CA SER A 126 2.51 -21.11 -19.29
C SER A 126 1.22 -21.09 -20.11
N GLY A 127 1.35 -20.78 -21.39
CA GLY A 127 0.32 -21.06 -22.38
C GLY A 127 0.30 -22.57 -22.52
N THR A 128 -0.69 -23.22 -21.90
CA THR A 128 -1.05 -24.60 -22.22
C THR A 128 -1.55 -24.61 -23.66
N SER A 129 -0.65 -24.71 -24.63
CA SER A 129 -0.99 -25.08 -26.00
C SER A 129 -1.24 -26.58 -26.00
N LEU A 130 -2.51 -26.97 -25.94
CA LEU A 130 -2.96 -28.33 -26.19
C LEU A 130 -2.49 -28.75 -27.60
N PRO A 131 -1.72 -29.84 -27.76
CA PRO A 131 -1.43 -30.35 -29.09
C PRO A 131 -2.71 -30.97 -29.67
N SER A 132 -3.14 -30.44 -30.82
CA SER A 132 -4.13 -31.09 -31.68
C SER A 132 -3.61 -32.48 -32.07
N SER A 133 -4.24 -33.52 -31.57
CA SER A 133 -3.93 -34.92 -31.89
C SER A 133 -4.14 -35.18 -33.38
N SER A 134 -3.04 -35.36 -34.10
CA SER A 134 -3.01 -35.80 -35.48
C SER A 134 -3.00 -37.33 -35.59
N ALA A 135 -4.04 -37.86 -36.24
CA ALA A 135 -4.12 -39.11 -37.04
C ALA A 135 -4.28 -40.48 -36.29
N PRO A 136 -4.87 -41.54 -36.92
CA PRO A 136 -5.02 -41.73 -38.37
C PRO A 136 -6.41 -42.16 -38.91
N ARG A 137 -6.66 -41.73 -40.14
CA ARG A 137 -7.74 -42.18 -41.04
C ARG A 137 -7.37 -43.56 -41.61
N SER A 138 -7.85 -44.65 -41.00
CA SER A 138 -7.68 -46.00 -41.53
C SER A 138 -8.71 -46.28 -42.63
N ARG A 139 -8.23 -46.77 -43.78
CA ARG A 139 -9.00 -47.02 -45.01
C ARG A 139 -9.85 -48.29 -44.89
N LYS A 140 -11.06 -48.15 -45.42
CA LYS A 140 -12.12 -49.14 -45.73
C LYS A 140 -11.55 -50.47 -46.27
N ARG A 141 -12.01 -51.60 -45.74
CA ARG A 141 -11.93 -52.93 -46.39
C ARG A 141 -13.35 -53.35 -46.77
N SER A 142 -13.62 -53.48 -48.07
CA SER A 142 -14.88 -53.95 -48.61
C SER A 142 -15.11 -55.43 -48.26
N LYS A 143 -16.38 -55.80 -48.09
CA LYS A 143 -16.86 -57.17 -47.93
C LYS A 143 -17.72 -57.49 -49.16
N GLU A 144 -17.47 -58.70 -49.70
CA GLU A 144 -18.14 -59.37 -50.84
C GLU A 144 -17.94 -58.77 -52.24
#